data_AF-A0A0P7HYT5-F1
#
_entry.id   AF-A0A0P7HYT5-F1
#
_cell.length_a   1.000
_cell.length_b   1.000
_cell.length_c   1.000
_cell.angle_alpha   90.00
_cell.angle_beta   90.00
_cell.angle_gamma   90.00
#
_symmetry.space_group_name_H-M   'P 1'
#
loop_
_entity.id
_entity.type
_entity.pdbx_description
1 polymer ?
#
loop_
_entity_poly.entity_id
_entity_poly.type
_entity_poly.pdbx_seq_one_letter_code
_entity_poly.pdbx_strand_id
1 'polypeptide(L)'
;MPVGSSLRRRKEPADVGLDRDHWPDEAVSLPEPVVEFSTKFEEQDRYLDEAEADRIAGRADLDALRETALAVNEVITERAAETGFVHEDGKIECLWVDGEIRVADVAGTFDENRFAYDGQELSKEVLRQFYKAYDADWVTAVKDAKAAAQAEGVADWKSFCEESPDALPVDVRDTAGEMYAAGTNAYTGTEWFDAPAIDDAVDAVRDL
;
A
#
# COMPACT_ATOMS: atom_id res chain seq x y z
N MET A 1 8.51 6.98 -2.51
CA MET A 1 8.66 5.52 -2.71
C MET A 1 9.42 4.87 -1.54
N PRO A 2 8.73 4.04 -0.74
CA PRO A 2 9.26 3.44 0.47
C PRO A 2 10.18 2.24 0.21
N VAL A 3 10.93 1.84 1.25
CA VAL A 3 11.83 0.67 1.22
C VAL A 3 11.07 -0.63 0.95
N GLY A 4 9.87 -0.77 1.50
CA GLY A 4 9.01 -1.94 1.32
C GLY A 4 8.32 -2.04 -0.04
N SER A 5 8.59 -1.13 -0.99
CA SER A 5 7.92 -1.17 -2.30
C SER A 5 8.34 -2.39 -3.13
N SER A 6 7.35 -3.11 -3.67
CA SER A 6 7.58 -4.27 -4.53
C SER A 6 8.35 -3.91 -5.81
N LEU A 7 8.25 -2.65 -6.25
CA LEU A 7 8.92 -2.11 -7.44
C LEU A 7 10.43 -2.22 -7.33
N ARG A 8 11.01 -2.02 -6.13
CA ARG A 8 12.46 -2.12 -5.89
C ARG A 8 13.04 -3.50 -6.20
N ARG A 9 12.22 -4.55 -6.25
CA ARG A 9 12.64 -5.92 -6.63
C ARG A 9 12.55 -6.20 -8.12
N ARG A 10 11.90 -5.31 -8.88
CA ARG A 10 11.55 -5.51 -10.30
C ARG A 10 12.19 -4.48 -11.23
N LYS A 11 12.73 -3.39 -10.67
CA LYS A 11 13.37 -2.29 -11.40
C LYS A 11 14.63 -1.85 -10.68
N GLU A 12 15.59 -1.33 -11.45
CA GLU A 12 16.73 -0.59 -10.95
C GLU A 12 16.36 0.91 -10.79
N PRO A 13 17.08 1.68 -9.96
CA PRO A 13 16.78 3.11 -9.77
C PRO A 13 16.76 3.92 -11.07
N ALA A 14 17.66 3.60 -12.01
CA ALA A 14 17.73 4.25 -13.31
C ALA A 14 16.47 4.04 -14.17
N ASP A 15 15.77 2.90 -14.01
CA ASP A 15 14.52 2.60 -14.74
C ASP A 15 13.37 3.52 -14.35
N VAL A 16 13.52 4.27 -13.26
CA VAL A 16 12.55 5.25 -12.76
C VAL A 16 13.15 6.66 -12.64
N GLY A 17 14.25 6.90 -13.37
CA GLY A 17 14.84 8.24 -13.50
C GLY A 17 15.74 8.69 -12.34
N LEU A 18 16.13 7.79 -11.43
CA LEU A 18 17.10 8.14 -10.39
C LEU A 18 18.54 7.96 -10.90
N ASP A 19 19.37 8.98 -10.69
CA ASP A 19 20.80 8.96 -10.99
C ASP A 19 21.58 8.22 -9.89
N ARG A 20 21.34 6.91 -9.75
CA ARG A 20 21.96 6.02 -8.76
C ARG A 20 22.01 4.58 -9.26
N ASP A 21 23.04 3.85 -8.84
CA ASP A 21 23.23 2.43 -9.21
C ASP A 21 22.44 1.45 -8.34
N HIS A 22 22.07 1.85 -7.12
CA HIS A 22 21.39 0.99 -6.15
C HIS A 22 20.30 1.75 -5.39
N TRP A 23 19.28 1.02 -4.94
CA TRP A 23 18.24 1.56 -4.08
C TRP A 23 18.82 1.95 -2.72
N PRO A 24 18.50 3.15 -2.19
CA PRO A 24 18.94 3.55 -0.87
C PRO A 24 18.16 2.79 0.22
N ASP A 25 18.74 2.61 1.41
CA ASP A 25 18.09 1.94 2.56
C ASP A 25 17.05 2.84 3.27
N GLU A 26 16.57 3.88 2.59
CA GLU A 26 15.58 4.85 3.05
C GLU A 26 14.53 5.09 1.96
N ALA A 27 13.43 5.75 2.33
CA ALA A 27 12.44 6.21 1.36
C ALA A 27 13.07 7.22 0.40
N VAL A 28 12.72 7.13 -0.89
CA VAL A 28 13.25 8.02 -1.94
C VAL A 28 12.12 8.66 -2.72
N SER A 29 12.28 9.93 -3.05
CA SER A 29 11.40 10.65 -3.97
C SER A 29 11.80 10.34 -5.42
N LEU A 30 10.82 9.93 -6.22
CA LEU A 30 11.02 9.72 -7.65
C LEU A 30 10.84 11.07 -8.38
N PRO A 31 11.52 11.30 -9.52
CA PRO A 31 11.29 12.51 -10.32
C PRO A 31 9.86 12.59 -10.85
N GLU A 32 9.30 11.45 -11.23
CA GLU A 32 7.92 11.31 -11.71
C GLU A 32 7.25 10.09 -11.05
N PRO A 33 5.93 10.12 -10.78
CA PRO A 33 5.21 8.95 -10.30
C PRO A 33 5.24 7.83 -11.33
N VAL A 34 5.36 6.59 -10.86
CA VAL A 34 5.26 5.39 -11.70
C VAL A 34 3.88 4.78 -11.52
N VAL A 35 3.17 4.55 -12.63
CA VAL A 35 1.87 3.86 -12.63
C VAL A 35 2.05 2.44 -13.15
N GLU A 36 1.67 1.47 -12.33
CA GLU A 36 1.69 0.04 -12.64
C GLU A 36 0.28 -0.52 -12.60
N PHE A 37 -0.02 -1.47 -13.48
CA PHE A 37 -1.29 -2.18 -13.49
C PHE A 37 -1.10 -3.57 -12.89
N SER A 38 -2.08 -4.01 -12.10
CA SER A 38 -2.16 -5.37 -11.61
C SER A 38 -3.50 -5.99 -11.95
N THR A 39 -3.57 -7.32 -11.95
CA THR A 39 -4.83 -8.02 -12.06
C THR A 39 -5.71 -7.75 -10.84
N LYS A 40 -7.00 -7.96 -11.03
CA LYS A 40 -8.02 -8.01 -9.99
C LYS A 40 -8.93 -9.20 -10.30
N PHE A 41 -9.51 -9.81 -9.26
CA PHE A 41 -10.35 -11.03 -9.31
C PHE A 41 -9.60 -12.34 -9.57
N GLU A 42 -8.29 -12.29 -9.72
CA GLU A 42 -7.45 -13.49 -9.56
C GLU A 42 -7.28 -13.78 -8.06
N GLU A 43 -6.95 -15.01 -7.69
CA GLU A 43 -6.68 -15.39 -6.30
C GLU A 43 -5.46 -14.64 -5.70
N GLN A 44 -4.55 -14.20 -6.58
CA GLN A 44 -3.46 -13.30 -6.25
C GLN A 44 -3.25 -12.29 -7.38
N ASP A 45 -3.22 -11.01 -7.02
CA ASP A 45 -2.90 -9.93 -7.95
C ASP A 45 -1.46 -10.08 -8.47
N ARG A 46 -1.29 -9.91 -9.77
CA ARG A 46 0.02 -9.91 -10.44
C ARG A 46 0.18 -8.66 -11.29
N TYR A 47 1.40 -8.13 -11.34
CA TYR A 47 1.72 -6.99 -12.19
C TYR A 47 1.67 -7.37 -13.66
N LEU A 48 1.20 -6.44 -14.48
CA LEU A 48 0.96 -6.62 -15.90
C LEU A 48 1.97 -5.83 -16.73
N ASP A 49 2.36 -6.41 -17.86
CA ASP A 49 2.92 -5.61 -18.94
C ASP A 49 1.81 -4.81 -19.66
N GLU A 50 2.22 -3.85 -20.49
CA GLU A 50 1.30 -2.93 -21.15
C GLU A 50 0.32 -3.64 -22.11
N ALA A 51 0.79 -4.65 -22.84
CA ALA A 51 -0.03 -5.38 -23.80
C ALA A 51 -1.08 -6.28 -23.12
N GLU A 52 -0.72 -6.86 -21.97
CA GLU A 52 -1.67 -7.60 -21.15
C GLU A 52 -2.65 -6.67 -20.42
N ALA A 53 -2.18 -5.54 -19.90
CA ALA A 53 -3.04 -4.54 -19.26
C ALA A 53 -4.09 -4.00 -20.23
N ASP A 54 -3.71 -3.62 -21.45
CA ASP A 54 -4.62 -3.17 -22.50
C ASP A 54 -5.69 -4.23 -22.83
N ARG A 55 -5.25 -5.48 -23.02
CA ARG A 55 -6.15 -6.61 -23.27
C ARG A 55 -7.17 -6.83 -22.13
N ILE A 56 -6.74 -6.70 -20.87
CA ILE A 56 -7.60 -6.89 -19.69
C ILE A 56 -8.53 -5.68 -19.49
N ALA A 57 -8.03 -4.46 -19.67
CA ALA A 57 -8.79 -3.22 -19.55
C ALA A 57 -9.97 -3.16 -20.54
N GLY A 58 -9.79 -3.76 -21.72
CA GLY A 58 -10.86 -4.06 -22.66
C GLY A 58 -11.51 -2.81 -23.25
N ARG A 59 -12.56 -2.29 -22.61
CA ARG A 59 -13.24 -1.06 -23.04
C ARG A 59 -12.66 0.20 -22.39
N ALA A 60 -11.98 0.05 -21.26
CA ALA A 60 -11.30 1.16 -20.61
C ALA A 60 -10.00 1.44 -21.37
N ASP A 61 -9.83 2.68 -21.79
CA ASP A 61 -8.59 3.14 -22.41
C ASP A 61 -7.48 3.18 -21.35
N LEU A 62 -6.33 2.58 -21.67
CA LEU A 62 -5.24 2.39 -20.72
C LEU A 62 -4.55 3.72 -20.36
N ASP A 63 -4.44 4.63 -21.31
CA ASP A 63 -3.88 5.96 -21.09
C ASP A 63 -4.81 6.79 -20.20
N ALA A 64 -6.13 6.73 -20.43
CA ALA A 64 -7.10 7.39 -19.57
C ALA A 64 -7.15 6.81 -18.14
N LEU A 65 -6.92 5.49 -17.97
CA LEU A 65 -6.72 4.88 -16.64
C LEU A 65 -5.46 5.45 -15.96
N ARG A 66 -4.36 5.60 -16.71
CA ARG A 66 -3.11 6.18 -16.22
C ARG A 66 -3.28 7.64 -15.82
N GLU A 67 -3.93 8.44 -16.65
CA GLU A 67 -4.25 9.84 -16.36
C GLU A 67 -5.11 9.95 -15.10
N THR A 68 -6.12 9.09 -14.94
CA THR A 68 -6.95 9.04 -13.73
C THR A 68 -6.12 8.71 -12.49
N ALA A 69 -5.22 7.72 -12.57
CA ALA A 69 -4.34 7.36 -11.47
C ALA A 69 -3.39 8.50 -11.07
N LEU A 70 -2.80 9.19 -12.05
CA LEU A 70 -1.94 10.34 -11.81
C LEU A 70 -2.70 11.52 -11.18
N ALA A 71 -3.91 11.82 -11.66
CA ALA A 71 -4.74 12.89 -11.11
C ALA A 71 -5.15 12.60 -9.65
N VAL A 72 -5.54 11.35 -9.34
CA VAL A 72 -5.85 10.96 -7.96
C VAL A 72 -4.60 11.04 -7.08
N ASN A 73 -3.46 10.54 -7.58
CA ASN A 73 -2.19 10.63 -6.86
C ASN A 73 -1.81 12.09 -6.56
N GLU A 74 -1.98 13.01 -7.51
CA GLU A 74 -1.72 14.44 -7.33
C GLU A 74 -2.57 15.01 -6.20
N VAL A 75 -3.89 14.82 -6.25
CA VAL A 75 -4.82 15.33 -5.22
C VAL A 75 -4.49 14.80 -3.82
N ILE A 76 -4.20 13.50 -3.70
CA ILE A 76 -3.82 12.88 -2.41
C ILE A 76 -2.48 13.42 -1.92
N THR A 77 -1.50 13.57 -2.82
CA THR A 77 -0.15 14.03 -2.47
C THR A 77 -0.15 15.49 -2.03
N GLU A 78 -0.89 16.35 -2.74
CA GLU A 78 -1.08 17.75 -2.35
C GLU A 78 -1.71 17.84 -0.97
N ARG A 79 -2.78 17.07 -0.73
CA ARG A 79 -3.45 17.06 0.57
C ARG A 79 -2.55 16.56 1.70
N ALA A 80 -1.79 15.50 1.46
CA ALA A 80 -0.81 14.99 2.42
C ALA A 80 0.19 16.09 2.81
N ALA A 81 0.77 16.77 1.81
CA ALA A 81 1.75 17.82 2.04
C ALA A 81 1.18 19.01 2.84
N GLU A 82 -0.06 19.43 2.59
CA GLU A 82 -0.74 20.50 3.36
C GLU A 82 -0.87 20.17 4.85
N THR A 83 -0.92 18.88 5.20
CA THR A 83 -1.19 18.39 6.55
C THR A 83 0.05 17.78 7.22
N GLY A 84 1.22 17.94 6.61
CA GLY A 84 2.49 17.44 7.16
C GLY A 84 2.75 15.95 6.91
N PHE A 85 1.92 15.28 6.10
CA PHE A 85 2.14 13.90 5.68
C PHE A 85 2.96 13.84 4.39
N VAL A 86 3.68 12.75 4.21
CA VAL A 86 4.32 12.36 2.96
C VAL A 86 3.51 11.20 2.37
N HIS A 87 2.92 11.39 1.19
CA HIS A 87 2.30 10.30 0.45
C HIS A 87 3.37 9.55 -0.36
N GLU A 88 3.59 8.27 -0.07
CA GLU A 88 4.73 7.54 -0.59
C GLU A 88 4.42 6.70 -1.83
N ASP A 89 3.24 6.07 -1.84
CA ASP A 89 2.56 5.43 -2.96
C ASP A 89 1.17 4.92 -2.54
N GLY A 90 0.39 4.42 -3.50
CA GLY A 90 -0.88 3.76 -3.20
C GLY A 90 -1.52 3.09 -4.40
N LYS A 91 -2.72 2.55 -4.16
CA LYS A 91 -3.55 1.86 -5.14
C LYS A 91 -4.90 2.55 -5.23
N ILE A 92 -5.41 2.62 -6.45
CA ILE A 92 -6.81 2.94 -6.70
C ILE A 92 -7.42 1.87 -7.59
N GLU A 93 -8.73 1.82 -7.58
CA GLU A 93 -9.48 1.02 -8.53
C GLU A 93 -10.38 1.92 -9.36
N CYS A 94 -10.53 1.56 -10.63
CA CYS A 94 -11.37 2.30 -11.56
C CYS A 94 -12.44 1.38 -12.13
N LEU A 95 -13.60 1.96 -12.47
CA LEU A 95 -14.66 1.31 -13.21
C LEU A 95 -14.91 2.07 -14.50
N TRP A 96 -15.28 1.31 -15.54
CA TRP A 96 -15.75 1.87 -16.81
C TRP A 96 -17.27 1.84 -16.85
N VAL A 97 -17.91 2.99 -17.03
CA VAL A 97 -19.36 3.13 -17.17
C VAL A 97 -19.67 4.14 -18.25
N ASP A 98 -20.46 3.74 -19.24
CA ASP A 98 -21.01 4.60 -20.30
C ASP A 98 -19.96 5.45 -21.05
N GLY A 99 -18.77 4.89 -21.29
CA GLY A 99 -17.68 5.58 -21.97
C GLY A 99 -16.78 6.41 -21.06
N GLU A 100 -17.03 6.40 -19.75
CA GLU A 100 -16.25 7.15 -18.75
C GLU A 100 -15.51 6.19 -17.82
N ILE A 101 -14.28 6.58 -17.47
CA ILE A 101 -13.52 5.99 -16.37
C ILE A 101 -13.86 6.79 -15.11
N ARG A 102 -14.19 6.09 -14.02
CA ARG A 102 -14.45 6.69 -12.72
C ARG A 102 -13.68 5.95 -11.64
N VAL A 103 -13.20 6.68 -10.64
CA VAL A 103 -12.65 6.09 -9.42
C VAL A 103 -13.76 5.32 -8.72
N ALA A 104 -13.47 4.07 -8.39
CA ALA A 104 -14.34 3.16 -7.67
C ALA A 104 -13.91 3.09 -6.20
N ASP A 105 -13.95 1.90 -5.60
CA ASP A 105 -13.43 1.50 -4.29
C ASP A 105 -13.09 2.65 -3.31
N VAL A 106 -11.83 2.75 -2.85
CA VAL A 106 -11.36 3.84 -2.00
C VAL A 106 -10.09 4.46 -2.56
N ALA A 107 -9.82 5.71 -2.18
CA ALA A 107 -8.60 6.43 -2.54
C ALA A 107 -8.14 7.25 -1.33
N GLY A 108 -6.83 7.28 -1.06
CA GLY A 108 -6.22 8.07 0.01
C GLY A 108 -6.40 7.51 1.43
N THR A 109 -6.75 6.24 1.60
CA THR A 109 -6.83 5.59 2.93
C THR A 109 -5.48 4.98 3.31
N PHE A 110 -5.18 4.85 4.61
CA PHE A 110 -3.99 4.15 5.14
C PHE A 110 -3.96 2.64 4.81
N ASP A 111 -5.08 2.11 4.34
CA ASP A 111 -5.24 0.72 3.92
C ASP A 111 -4.74 0.47 2.50
N GLU A 112 -4.97 1.44 1.61
CA GLU A 112 -4.66 1.34 0.17
C GLU A 112 -3.49 2.22 -0.24
N ASN A 113 -3.03 3.11 0.64
CA ASN A 113 -1.93 4.04 0.39
C ASN A 113 -0.98 4.02 1.59
N ARG A 114 0.30 4.23 1.32
CA ARG A 114 1.33 4.41 2.34
C ARG A 114 1.59 5.88 2.51
N PHE A 115 1.40 6.33 3.74
CA PHE A 115 1.76 7.67 4.16
C PHE A 115 2.85 7.58 5.22
N ALA A 116 3.68 8.59 5.31
CA ALA A 116 4.57 8.79 6.45
C ALA A 116 4.24 10.12 7.13
N TYR A 117 4.34 10.14 8.46
CA TYR A 117 4.24 11.36 9.26
C TYR A 117 5.40 11.35 10.26
N ASP A 118 6.16 12.45 10.30
CA ASP A 118 7.41 12.54 11.08
C ASP A 118 8.38 11.34 10.81
N GLY A 119 8.35 10.79 9.59
CA GLY A 119 9.18 9.63 9.22
C GLY A 119 8.67 8.27 9.73
N GLN A 120 7.52 8.21 10.43
CA GLN A 120 6.83 6.96 10.74
C GLN A 120 5.83 6.61 9.65
N GLU A 121 5.89 5.40 9.10
CA GLU A 121 4.88 4.91 8.16
C GLU A 121 3.55 4.66 8.88
N LEU A 122 2.46 5.19 8.31
CA LEU A 122 1.09 5.08 8.77
C LEU A 122 0.30 4.28 7.74
N SER A 123 0.36 2.96 7.88
CA SER A 123 -0.32 2.02 7.00
C SER A 123 -0.53 0.68 7.70
N LYS A 124 -1.19 -0.27 7.03
CA LYS A 124 -1.23 -1.69 7.45
C LYS A 124 0.15 -2.31 7.68
N GLU A 125 1.22 -1.74 7.12
CA GLU A 125 2.58 -2.25 7.28
C GLU A 125 3.05 -2.26 8.72
N VAL A 126 2.59 -1.32 9.56
CA VAL A 126 2.85 -1.32 11.01
C VAL A 126 2.48 -2.67 11.62
N LEU A 127 1.26 -3.14 11.35
CA LEU A 127 0.79 -4.44 11.84
C LEU A 127 1.54 -5.61 11.20
N ARG A 128 1.96 -5.50 9.92
CA ARG A 128 2.76 -6.54 9.27
C ARG A 128 4.15 -6.67 9.92
N GLN A 129 4.78 -5.56 10.30
CA GLN A 129 6.06 -5.58 10.98
C GLN A 129 5.92 -6.11 12.41
N PHE A 130 4.88 -5.69 13.14
CA PHE A 130 4.57 -6.25 14.45
C PHE A 130 4.44 -7.78 14.41
N TYR A 131 3.64 -8.32 13.48
CA TYR A 131 3.46 -9.77 13.35
C TYR A 131 4.74 -10.54 13.02
N LYS A 132 5.71 -9.93 12.33
CA LYS A 132 7.01 -10.59 12.09
C LYS A 132 7.79 -10.86 13.37
N ALA A 133 7.60 -10.03 14.40
CA ALA A 133 8.22 -10.22 15.70
C ALA A 133 7.32 -11.01 16.67
N TYR A 134 6.02 -10.73 16.65
CA TYR A 134 5.04 -11.31 17.58
C TYR A 134 4.70 -12.77 17.28
N ASP A 135 4.53 -13.13 16.00
CA ASP A 135 4.12 -14.47 15.57
C ASP A 135 4.93 -14.89 14.33
N ALA A 136 6.24 -15.04 14.55
CA ALA A 136 7.20 -15.36 13.49
C ALA A 136 6.97 -16.74 12.85
N ASP A 137 6.43 -17.68 13.62
CA ASP A 137 6.11 -19.04 13.15
C ASP A 137 4.96 -18.99 12.15
N TRP A 138 3.87 -18.27 12.46
CA TRP A 138 2.80 -18.04 11.49
C TRP A 138 3.28 -17.31 10.24
N VAL A 139 4.11 -16.27 10.37
CA VAL A 139 4.67 -15.56 9.21
C VAL A 139 5.51 -16.49 8.32
N THR A 140 6.26 -17.40 8.93
CA THR A 140 7.03 -18.42 8.22
C THR A 140 6.10 -19.41 7.52
N ALA A 141 5.06 -19.90 8.21
CA ALA A 141 4.06 -20.80 7.63
C ALA A 141 3.35 -20.18 6.41
N VAL A 142 2.96 -18.90 6.48
CA VAL A 142 2.37 -18.17 5.34
C VAL A 142 3.35 -18.08 4.17
N LYS A 143 4.64 -17.83 4.44
CA LYS A 143 5.67 -17.76 3.39
C LYS A 143 5.88 -19.11 2.71
N ASP A 144 5.95 -20.19 3.50
CA ASP A 144 6.15 -21.54 3.00
C ASP A 144 4.92 -22.03 2.22
N ALA A 145 3.71 -21.74 2.70
CA ALA A 145 2.47 -22.04 2.01
C ALA A 145 2.39 -21.34 0.62
N LYS A 146 2.77 -20.06 0.55
CA LYS A 146 2.85 -19.33 -0.73
C LYS A 146 3.89 -19.92 -1.68
N ALA A 147 5.05 -20.33 -1.16
CA ALA A 147 6.10 -20.96 -1.97
C ALA A 147 5.66 -22.34 -2.50
N ALA A 148 4.97 -23.14 -1.68
CA ALA A 148 4.42 -24.43 -2.08
C ALA A 148 3.35 -24.28 -3.17
N ALA A 149 2.37 -23.39 -2.94
CA ALA A 149 1.31 -23.10 -3.90
C ALA A 149 1.87 -22.62 -5.25
N GLN A 150 2.88 -21.73 -5.23
CA GLN A 150 3.58 -21.30 -6.43
C GLN A 150 4.30 -22.45 -7.16
N ALA A 151 4.95 -23.35 -6.42
CA ALA A 151 5.63 -24.52 -7.00
C ALA A 151 4.64 -25.52 -7.63
N GLU A 152 3.44 -25.65 -7.07
CA GLU A 152 2.38 -26.51 -7.58
C GLU A 152 1.48 -25.83 -8.64
N GLY A 153 1.66 -24.53 -8.88
CA GLY A 153 0.82 -23.75 -9.81
C GLY A 153 -0.63 -23.61 -9.34
N VAL A 154 -0.85 -23.68 -8.03
CA VAL A 154 -2.16 -23.47 -7.38
C VAL A 154 -2.17 -22.05 -6.82
N ALA A 155 -3.25 -21.29 -7.05
CA ALA A 155 -3.30 -19.92 -6.56
C ALA A 155 -3.92 -19.80 -5.15
N ASP A 156 -4.69 -20.78 -4.68
CA ASP A 156 -5.15 -20.89 -3.30
C ASP A 156 -4.06 -21.36 -2.34
N TRP A 157 -3.12 -20.47 -2.02
CA TRP A 157 -2.08 -20.73 -1.03
C TRP A 157 -2.63 -20.95 0.38
N LYS A 158 -3.84 -20.49 0.71
CA LYS A 158 -4.40 -20.61 2.06
C LYS A 158 -4.65 -22.06 2.42
N SER A 159 -5.01 -22.89 1.44
CA SER A 159 -5.15 -24.35 1.62
C SER A 159 -3.86 -25.05 2.06
N PHE A 160 -2.70 -24.42 1.86
CA PHE A 160 -1.38 -24.92 2.27
C PHE A 160 -0.93 -24.37 3.63
N CYS A 161 -1.70 -23.46 4.25
CA CYS A 161 -1.36 -22.86 5.54
C CYS A 161 -2.33 -23.34 6.61
N GLU A 162 -1.90 -24.32 7.43
CA GLU A 162 -2.70 -24.81 8.56
C GLU A 162 -2.69 -23.85 9.75
N GLU A 163 -1.64 -23.05 9.88
CA GLU A 163 -1.48 -22.06 10.95
C GLU A 163 -2.38 -20.84 10.74
N SER A 164 -2.93 -20.32 11.84
CA SER A 164 -3.68 -19.06 11.89
C SER A 164 -2.96 -18.07 12.80
N PRO A 165 -3.00 -16.75 12.49
CA PRO A 165 -2.28 -15.78 13.30
C PRO A 165 -2.83 -15.75 14.73
N ASP A 166 -1.94 -15.57 15.70
CA ASP A 166 -2.33 -15.24 17.06
C ASP A 166 -3.15 -13.93 17.09
N ALA A 167 -4.08 -13.86 18.05
CA ALA A 167 -4.91 -12.67 18.22
C ALA A 167 -4.03 -11.47 18.59
N LEU A 168 -4.25 -10.35 17.91
CA LEU A 168 -3.60 -9.08 18.24
C LEU A 168 -3.80 -8.73 19.72
N PRO A 169 -2.72 -8.47 20.48
CA PRO A 169 -2.83 -7.93 21.82
C PRO A 169 -3.71 -6.68 21.85
N VAL A 170 -4.48 -6.52 22.92
CA VAL A 170 -5.48 -5.45 23.03
C VAL A 170 -4.83 -4.08 22.91
N ASP A 171 -3.69 -3.88 23.57
CA ASP A 171 -2.87 -2.68 23.51
C ASP A 171 -2.40 -2.37 22.08
N VAL A 172 -1.90 -3.35 21.36
CA VAL A 172 -1.44 -3.18 19.97
C VAL A 172 -2.61 -2.82 19.05
N ARG A 173 -3.76 -3.47 19.23
CA ARG A 173 -4.98 -3.18 18.48
C ARG A 173 -5.47 -1.76 18.76
N ASP A 174 -5.45 -1.34 20.03
CA ASP A 174 -5.93 -0.03 20.44
C ASP A 174 -4.97 1.07 19.92
N THR A 175 -3.65 0.88 20.04
CA THR A 175 -2.62 1.76 19.43
C THR A 175 -2.78 1.88 17.92
N ALA A 176 -3.00 0.76 17.21
CA ALA A 176 -3.27 0.80 15.78
C ALA A 176 -4.59 1.52 15.47
N GLY A 177 -5.64 1.32 16.27
CA GLY A 177 -6.90 2.05 16.13
C GLY A 177 -6.73 3.57 16.28
N GLU A 178 -6.00 3.99 17.31
CA GLU A 178 -5.66 5.40 17.55
C GLU A 178 -4.82 5.99 16.43
N MET A 179 -3.87 5.24 15.87
CA MET A 179 -3.11 5.64 14.68
C MET A 179 -4.02 5.99 13.50
N TYR A 180 -4.98 5.12 13.17
CA TYR A 180 -5.92 5.37 12.07
C TYR A 180 -6.84 6.55 12.38
N ALA A 181 -7.34 6.66 13.61
CA ALA A 181 -8.26 7.70 14.02
C ALA A 181 -7.58 9.09 14.05
N ALA A 182 -6.44 9.21 14.73
CA ALA A 182 -5.64 10.42 14.82
C ALA A 182 -5.10 10.84 13.44
N GLY A 183 -4.61 9.87 12.66
CA GLY A 183 -4.15 10.10 11.30
C GLY A 183 -5.27 10.63 10.39
N THR A 184 -6.48 10.08 10.49
CA THR A 184 -7.64 10.58 9.72
C THR A 184 -8.01 11.99 10.14
N ASN A 185 -8.03 12.28 11.44
CA ASN A 185 -8.33 13.61 11.94
C ASN A 185 -7.32 14.64 11.42
N ALA A 186 -6.02 14.35 11.53
CA ALA A 186 -4.94 15.22 11.07
C ALA A 186 -4.95 15.39 9.55
N TYR A 187 -5.04 14.30 8.79
CA TYR A 187 -5.05 14.33 7.33
C TYR A 187 -6.27 15.09 6.76
N THR A 188 -7.44 14.96 7.39
CA THR A 188 -8.66 15.67 6.93
C THR A 188 -8.85 17.04 7.58
N GLY A 189 -8.08 17.38 8.61
CA GLY A 189 -8.25 18.59 9.41
C GLY A 189 -9.61 18.68 10.11
N THR A 190 -10.26 17.53 10.36
CA THR A 190 -11.61 17.43 10.92
C THR A 190 -11.60 16.41 12.05
N GLU A 191 -12.25 16.71 13.17
CA GLU A 191 -12.39 15.78 14.31
C GLU A 191 -13.49 14.73 14.02
N TRP A 192 -13.15 13.70 13.25
CA TRP A 192 -14.04 12.56 12.98
C TRP A 192 -14.14 11.59 14.15
N PHE A 193 -13.05 11.47 14.90
CA PHE A 193 -12.90 10.53 16.00
C PHE A 193 -12.41 11.22 17.27
N ASP A 194 -12.84 10.70 18.41
CA ASP A 194 -12.21 11.00 19.71
C ASP A 194 -10.90 10.21 19.78
N ALA A 195 -9.79 10.89 19.50
CA ALA A 195 -8.47 10.29 19.32
C ALA A 195 -7.39 11.25 19.84
N PRO A 196 -6.20 10.72 20.21
CA PRO A 196 -5.06 11.57 20.57
C PRO A 196 -4.58 12.44 19.40
N ALA A 197 -3.66 13.36 19.69
CA ALA A 197 -2.96 14.09 18.63
C ALA A 197 -2.14 13.12 17.76
N ILE A 198 -1.95 13.47 16.49
CA ILE A 198 -1.19 12.61 15.56
C ILE A 198 0.24 12.37 16.03
N ASP A 199 0.90 13.35 16.64
CA ASP A 199 2.25 13.21 17.17
C ASP A 199 2.30 12.12 18.27
N ASP A 200 1.34 12.13 19.21
CA ASP A 200 1.25 11.14 20.29
C ASP A 200 0.94 9.73 19.73
N ALA A 201 0.05 9.63 18.74
CA ALA A 201 -0.30 8.36 18.10
C ALA A 201 0.89 7.76 17.33
N VAL A 202 1.65 8.60 16.64
CA VAL A 202 2.88 8.20 15.91
C VAL A 202 3.94 7.70 16.88
N ASP A 203 4.16 8.38 18.00
CA ASP A 203 5.11 7.94 19.02
C ASP A 203 4.70 6.60 19.63
N ALA A 204 3.41 6.41 19.94
CA ALA A 204 2.90 5.13 20.44
C ALA A 204 3.09 3.98 19.44
N VAL A 205 2.96 4.23 18.15
CA VAL A 205 3.17 3.24 17.09
C VAL A 205 4.64 2.88 16.90
N ARG A 206 5.56 3.84 17.07
CA ARG A 206 7.02 3.59 16.99
C ARG A 206 7.52 2.62 18.04
N ASP A 207 6.83 2.53 19.16
CA ASP A 207 7.18 1.68 20.30
C ASP A 207 6.62 0.24 20.19
N LEU A 208 5.89 -0.09 19.10
CA LEU A 208 5.40 -1.45 18.79
C LEU A 208 6.47 -2.34 18.13
#